data_AF-A0A946EQ03-F1
#
_entry.id   AF-A0A946EQ03-F1
#
_cell.length_a   1.000
_cell.length_b   1.000
_cell.length_c   1.000
_cell.angle_alpha   90.00
_cell.angle_beta   90.00
_cell.angle_gamma   90.00
#
_symmetry.space_group_name_H-M   'P 1'
#
loop_
_entity.id
_entity.type
_entity.pdbx_description
1 polymer ?
#
loop_
_entity_poly.entity_id
_entity_poly.type
_entity_poly.pdbx_seq_one_letter_code
_entity_poly.pdbx_strand_id
1 'polypeptide(L)' 'MLKKIYRAMILAKAVSAAMKTLQNSTDAQLAEAGIDRTTYALYVMKQIEAEFAKKDANVTADAVANANMIHQAI' A
#
# COMPACT_ATOMS: atom_id res chain seq x y z
N MET A 1 -10.07 7.65 13.19
CA MET A 1 -10.52 8.36 11.96
C MET A 1 -9.35 8.88 11.11
N LEU A 2 -8.44 9.69 11.66
CA LEU A 2 -7.34 10.33 10.89
C LEU A 2 -6.49 9.36 10.05
N LYS A 3 -6.09 8.22 10.62
CA LYS A 3 -5.34 7.17 9.91
C LYS A 3 -6.06 6.66 8.65
N LYS A 4 -7.39 6.51 8.69
CA LYS A 4 -8.19 6.06 7.53
C LYS A 4 -8.22 7.12 6.42
N ILE A 5 -8.40 8.39 6.79
CA ILE A 5 -8.40 9.52 5.84
C ILE A 5 -7.03 9.66 5.18
N TYR A 6 -5.95 9.57 5.97
CA TYR A 6 -4.58 9.61 5.43
C TYR A 6 -4.33 8.48 4.43
N ARG A 7 -4.71 7.24 4.76
CA ARG A 7 -4.59 6.08 3.86
C ARG A 7 -5.37 6.28 2.56
N ALA A 8 -6.61 6.79 2.65
CA ALA A 8 -7.41 7.09 1.47
C ALA A 8 -6.72 8.14 0.56
N MET A 9 -6.10 9.17 1.14
CA MET A 9 -5.32 10.15 0.35
C MET A 9 -4.11 9.53 -0.35
N ILE A 10 -3.38 8.63 0.32
CA ILE A 10 -2.23 7.93 -0.28
C ILE A 10 -2.70 7.03 -1.42
N LEU A 11 -3.76 6.26 -1.20
CA LEU A 11 -4.34 5.38 -2.22
C LEU A 11 -4.78 6.18 -3.45
N ALA A 12 -5.53 7.27 -3.25
CA ALA A 12 -6.00 8.14 -4.32
C ALA A 12 -4.84 8.75 -5.11
N LYS A 13 -3.79 9.23 -4.44
CA LYS A 13 -2.58 9.77 -5.10
C LYS A 13 -1.88 8.70 -5.95
N ALA A 14 -1.70 7.50 -5.42
CA ALA A 14 -1.01 6.42 -6.12
C ALA A 14 -1.80 5.91 -7.33
N VAL A 15 -3.10 5.69 -7.18
CA VAL A 15 -3.98 5.29 -8.29
C VAL A 15 -4.02 6.39 -9.35
N SER A 16 -4.08 7.66 -8.96
CA SER A 16 -4.01 8.78 -9.91
C SER A 16 -2.69 8.81 -10.68
N ALA A 17 -1.57 8.54 -10.01
CA ALA A 17 -0.27 8.43 -10.68
C ALA A 17 -0.24 7.25 -11.66
N ALA A 18 -0.73 6.08 -11.25
CA ALA A 18 -0.83 4.90 -12.11
C ALA A 18 -1.67 5.18 -13.35
N MET A 19 -2.85 5.81 -13.19
CA MET A 19 -3.70 6.18 -14.31
C MET A 19 -3.04 7.18 -15.26
N LYS A 20 -2.29 8.16 -14.74
CA LYS A 20 -1.51 9.09 -15.57
C LYS A 20 -0.38 8.39 -16.33
N THR A 21 0.29 7.42 -15.73
CA THR A 21 1.28 6.58 -16.42
C THR A 21 0.62 5.86 -17.59
N LEU A 22 -0.53 5.21 -17.36
CA LEU A 22 -1.25 4.53 -18.44
C LEU A 22 -1.66 5.52 -19.55
N GLN A 23 -2.24 6.66 -19.21
CA GLN A 23 -2.68 7.65 -20.20
C GLN A 23 -1.55 8.19 -21.09
N ASN A 24 -0.34 8.32 -20.54
CA ASN A 24 0.79 8.95 -21.22
C ASN A 24 1.79 7.95 -21.81
N SER A 25 1.48 6.65 -21.81
CA SER A 25 2.35 5.60 -22.34
C SER A 25 1.68 4.83 -23.46
N THR A 26 2.47 4.37 -24.44
CA THR A 26 2.01 3.43 -25.47
C THR A 26 2.04 2.00 -24.93
N ASP A 27 1.31 1.09 -25.58
CA ASP A 27 1.27 -0.30 -25.14
C ASP A 27 2.64 -0.99 -25.24
N ALA A 28 3.50 -0.59 -26.18
CA ALA A 28 4.88 -1.07 -26.25
C ALA A 28 5.72 -0.64 -25.04
N GLN A 29 5.60 0.63 -24.61
CA GLN A 29 6.28 1.15 -23.42
C GLN A 29 5.78 0.48 -22.14
N LEU A 30 4.48 0.21 -22.06
CA LEU A 30 3.91 -0.52 -20.93
C LEU A 30 4.38 -1.98 -20.92
N ALA A 31 4.40 -2.65 -22.08
CA ALA A 31 4.87 -4.02 -22.20
C ALA A 31 6.36 -4.17 -21.83
N GLU A 32 7.21 -3.22 -22.18
CA GLU A 32 8.62 -3.19 -21.76
C GLU A 32 8.76 -3.13 -20.23
N ALA A 33 7.86 -2.40 -19.55
CA ALA A 33 7.79 -2.35 -18.10
C ALA A 33 7.06 -3.54 -17.46
N GLY A 34 6.55 -4.49 -18.24
CA GLY A 34 5.72 -5.60 -17.76
C GLY A 34 4.37 -5.15 -17.19
N ILE A 35 3.88 -3.97 -17.62
CA ILE A 35 2.64 -3.36 -17.14
C ILE A 35 1.49 -3.74 -18.07
N ASP A 36 0.48 -4.40 -17.52
CA ASP A 36 -0.81 -4.57 -18.20
C ASP A 36 -1.74 -3.39 -17.88
N ARG A 37 -2.08 -2.62 -18.92
CA ARG A 37 -2.93 -1.43 -18.84
C ARG A 37 -4.27 -1.70 -18.15
N THR A 38 -4.86 -2.87 -18.36
CA THR A 38 -6.20 -3.18 -17.85
C THR A 38 -6.20 -3.46 -16.35
N THR A 39 -5.08 -3.90 -15.79
CA THR A 39 -4.98 -4.36 -14.39
C THR A 39 -4.07 -3.50 -13.53
N TYR A 40 -3.22 -2.66 -14.12
CA TYR A 40 -2.16 -1.94 -13.40
C TYR A 40 -2.64 -1.06 -12.26
N ALA A 41 -3.68 -0.24 -12.48
CA ALA A 41 -4.20 0.64 -11.43
C ALA A 41 -4.75 -0.16 -10.23
N LEU A 42 -5.41 -1.28 -10.50
CA LEU A 42 -5.92 -2.19 -9.47
C LEU A 42 -4.76 -2.91 -8.75
N TYR A 43 -3.72 -3.31 -9.48
CA TYR A 43 -2.51 -3.89 -8.91
C TYR A 43 -1.83 -2.92 -7.93
N VAL A 44 -1.63 -1.65 -8.32
CA VAL A 44 -1.04 -0.61 -7.45
C VAL A 44 -1.87 -0.41 -6.18
N MET A 45 -3.20 -0.36 -6.31
CA MET A 45 -4.11 -0.24 -5.18
C MET A 45 -3.92 -1.39 -4.18
N LYS A 46 -3.96 -2.65 -4.66
CA LYS A 46 -3.80 -3.85 -3.84
C LYS A 46 -2.45 -3.92 -3.14
N GLN A 47 -1.37 -3.51 -3.80
CA GLN A 47 -0.04 -3.48 -3.20
C GLN A 47 0.02 -2.50 -2.03
N ILE A 48 -0.54 -1.31 -2.17
CA ILE A 48 -0.57 -0.31 -1.09
C ILE A 48 -1.43 -0.78 0.08
N GLU A 49 -2.58 -1.39 -0.19
CA GLU A 49 -3.43 -1.99 0.84
C GLU A 49 -2.70 -3.10 1.60
N ALA A 50 -1.96 -3.96 0.88
CA ALA A 50 -1.14 -5.01 1.49
C ALA A 50 -0.04 -4.43 2.39
N GLU A 51 0.63 -3.36 1.97
CA GLU A 51 1.64 -2.68 2.81
C GLU A 51 1.03 -2.05 4.06
N PHE A 52 -0.18 -1.48 3.96
CA PHE A 52 -0.90 -0.99 5.13
C PHE A 52 -1.27 -2.12 6.09
N ALA A 53 -1.69 -3.28 5.57
CA ALA A 53 -2.03 -4.45 6.37
C ALA A 53 -0.79 -5.03 7.08
N LYS A 54 0.34 -5.18 6.36
CA LYS A 54 1.63 -5.61 6.94
C LYS A 54 2.06 -4.68 8.07
N LYS A 55 1.97 -3.36 7.85
CA LYS A 55 2.35 -2.38 8.86
C LYS A 55 1.45 -2.42 10.10
N ASP A 56 0.16 -2.72 9.93
CA ASP A 56 -0.75 -2.92 11.06
C ASP A 56 -0.40 -4.18 11.85
N ALA A 57 -0.11 -5.29 11.18
CA ALA A 57 0.30 -6.54 11.82
C ALA A 57 1.60 -6.38 12.64
N ASN A 58 2.59 -5.64 12.10
CA ASN A 58 3.84 -5.37 12.81
C ASN A 58 3.63 -4.52 14.06
N VAL A 59 2.80 -3.47 14.00
CA VAL A 59 2.47 -2.66 15.17
C VAL A 59 1.80 -3.49 16.26
N THR A 60 0.95 -4.45 15.88
CA THR A 60 0.35 -5.38 16.85
C THR A 60 1.41 -6.30 17.47
N ALA A 61 2.33 -6.85 16.69
CA ALA A 61 3.40 -7.70 17.20
C ALA A 61 4.32 -6.95 18.19
N ASP A 62 4.73 -5.72 17.85
CA ASP A 62 5.57 -4.89 18.73
C ASP A 62 4.85 -4.49 20.02
N ALA A 63 3.55 -4.18 19.94
CA ALA A 63 2.75 -3.86 21.11
C ALA A 63 2.60 -5.06 22.07
N VAL A 64 2.43 -6.27 21.52
CA VAL A 64 2.36 -7.52 22.32
C VAL A 64 3.70 -7.85 22.95
N ALA A 65 4.80 -7.70 22.20
CA ALA A 65 6.15 -7.92 22.73
C ALA A 65 6.46 -6.96 23.90
N ASN A 66 6.11 -5.68 23.76
CA ASN A 66 6.30 -4.68 24.81
C ASN A 66 5.44 -4.97 26.07
N ALA A 67 4.18 -5.38 25.89
CA ALA A 67 3.31 -5.73 27.01
C ALA A 67 3.86 -6.92 27.83
N ASN A 68 4.41 -7.93 27.15
CA ASN A 68 5.00 -9.10 27.81
C ASN A 68 6.28 -8.76 28.59
N MET A 69 7.11 -7.83 28.08
CA MET A 69 8.31 -7.35 28.78
C MET A 69 7.96 -6.64 30.10
N ILE A 70 6.87 -5.87 30.13
CA ILE A 70 6.41 -5.18 31.35
C ILE A 70 5.87 -6.18 32.37
N HIS A 71 5.19 -7.24 31.92
CA HIS A 71 4.61 -8.25 32.82
C HIS A 71 5.66 -9.17 33.48
N GLN A 72 6.82 -9.37 32.84
CA GLN A 72 7.92 -10.16 33.39
C GLN A 72 8.84 -9.38 34.35
N ALA A 73 8.68 -8.06 34.43
CA ALA A 73 9.50 -7.16 35.24
C ALA A 73 8.86 -6.79 36.60
N ILE A 74 7.73 -7.40 36.95
CA ILE A 74 6.99 -7.25 38.23
C ILE A 74 6.98 -8.59 38.95
#